data_AF-A0A1A8IDH2-F1
#
_entry.id   AF-A0A1A8IDH2-F1
#
_cell.length_a   1.000
_cell.length_b   1.000
_cell.length_c   1.000
_cell.angle_alpha   90.00
_cell.angle_beta   90.00
_cell.angle_gamma   90.00
#
_symmetry.space_group_name_H-M   'P 1'
#
loop_
_entity.id
_entity.type
_entity.pdbx_description
1 polymer ?
#
loop_
_entity_poly.entity_id
_entity_poly.type
_entity_poly.pdbx_seq_one_letter_code
_entity_poly.pdbx_strand_id
1 'polypeptide(L)'
;LGRNVESITMIYDVEGLGLKHLWKPAIDTYGEILQTFEDNYPEALKRLFVIKAPKLFPVAFNLVRHFLCENTRQKISVLGANWQEVLLKHIDEEELPAIYGGKLTDPDGDPR
;
A
#
# COMPACT_ATOMS: atom_id res chain seq x y z
N LEU A 1 -12.45 -23.58 5.43
CA LEU A 1 -10.99 -23.30 5.35
C LEU A 1 -10.37 -23.66 6.70
N GLY A 2 -9.30 -24.44 6.72
CA GLY A 2 -8.66 -24.95 7.94
C GLY A 2 -7.15 -24.68 7.99
N ARG A 3 -6.71 -23.52 7.49
CA ARG A 3 -5.31 -23.08 7.53
C ARG A 3 -5.18 -21.71 8.17
N ASN A 4 -4.05 -21.45 8.82
CA ASN A 4 -3.75 -20.15 9.42
C ASN A 4 -3.59 -19.06 8.34
N VAL A 5 -4.11 -17.87 8.61
CA VAL A 5 -3.94 -16.65 7.81
C VAL A 5 -3.53 -15.54 8.78
N GLU A 6 -2.25 -15.16 8.73
CA GLU A 6 -1.63 -14.28 9.74
C GLU A 6 -1.03 -13.00 9.15
N SER A 7 -1.17 -12.78 7.84
CA SER A 7 -0.57 -11.63 7.15
C SER A 7 -1.49 -10.97 6.12
N ILE A 8 -1.24 -9.68 5.87
CA ILE A 8 -2.05 -8.82 5.01
C ILE A 8 -1.32 -8.43 3.72
N THR A 9 -2.08 -8.29 2.64
CA THR A 9 -1.61 -7.62 1.41
C THR A 9 -2.22 -6.23 1.36
N MET A 10 -1.39 -5.21 1.14
CA MET A 10 -1.83 -3.82 1.08
C MET A 10 -1.71 -3.27 -0.34
N ILE A 11 -2.76 -2.60 -0.81
CA ILE A 11 -2.73 -1.74 -1.99
C ILE A 11 -2.63 -0.30 -1.47
N TYR A 12 -1.56 0.39 -1.81
CA TYR A 12 -1.26 1.74 -1.34
C TYR A 12 -1.35 2.70 -2.53
N ASP A 13 -2.54 3.27 -2.70
CA ASP A 13 -2.82 4.26 -3.74
C ASP A 13 -2.27 5.63 -3.34
N VAL A 14 -1.27 6.09 -4.08
CA VAL A 14 -0.60 7.37 -3.85
C VAL A 14 -0.86 8.37 -4.98
N GLU A 15 -1.92 8.16 -5.75
CA GLU A 15 -2.40 9.16 -6.70
C GLU A 15 -2.68 10.49 -5.97
N GLY A 16 -2.22 11.60 -6.55
CA GLY A 16 -2.36 12.91 -5.94
C GLY A 16 -1.38 13.22 -4.80
N LEU A 17 -0.43 12.31 -4.48
CA LEU A 17 0.68 12.64 -3.59
C LEU A 17 1.40 13.90 -4.09
N GLY A 18 1.68 14.81 -3.16
CA GLY A 18 2.07 16.20 -3.44
C GLY A 18 2.69 16.87 -2.22
N LEU A 19 3.26 18.07 -2.40
CA LEU A 19 4.06 18.75 -1.38
C LEU A 19 3.35 18.97 -0.04
N LYS A 20 2.02 19.14 -0.05
CA LYS A 20 1.22 19.25 1.17
C LYS A 20 1.37 18.06 2.12
N HIS A 21 1.65 16.87 1.58
CA HIS A 21 1.86 15.65 2.36
C HIS A 21 3.28 15.53 2.94
N LEU A 22 4.21 16.40 2.50
CA LEU A 22 5.58 16.45 3.03
C LEU A 22 5.71 17.44 4.19
N TRP A 23 4.60 18.01 4.66
CA TRP A 23 4.58 18.89 5.83
C TRP A 23 5.12 18.13 7.04
N LYS A 24 6.12 18.70 7.72
CA LYS A 24 6.87 18.00 8.77
C LYS A 24 6.00 17.33 9.84
N PRO A 25 5.00 18.01 10.44
CA PRO A 25 4.11 17.36 11.40
C PRO A 25 3.37 16.13 10.82
N ALA A 26 2.94 16.18 9.55
CA ALA A 26 2.32 15.01 8.92
C ALA A 26 3.31 13.85 8.74
N ILE A 27 4.56 14.15 8.36
CA ILE A 27 5.64 13.15 8.26
C ILE A 27 5.98 12.57 9.62
N ASP A 28 6.10 13.40 10.66
CA ASP A 28 6.42 12.96 12.02
C ASP A 28 5.31 12.04 12.55
N THR A 29 4.03 12.45 12.43
CA THR A 29 2.89 11.62 12.83
C THR A 29 2.83 10.30 12.04
N TYR A 30 3.07 10.33 10.74
CA TYR A 30 3.08 9.10 9.94
C TYR A 30 4.26 8.19 10.33
N GLY A 31 5.42 8.77 10.67
CA GLY A 31 6.57 8.04 11.20
C GLY A 31 6.26 7.31 12.51
N GLU A 32 5.55 7.96 13.44
CA GLU A 32 5.10 7.33 14.69
C GLU A 32 4.16 6.14 14.43
N ILE A 33 3.25 6.26 13.45
CA ILE A 33 2.36 5.17 13.05
C ILE A 33 3.17 4.00 12.48
N LEU A 34 4.15 4.27 11.60
CA LEU A 34 5.02 3.22 11.04
C LEU A 34 5.84 2.53 12.12
N GLN A 35 6.43 3.29 13.05
CA GLN A 35 7.21 2.74 14.16
C GLN A 35 6.32 1.86 15.06
N THR A 36 5.10 2.32 15.38
CA THR A 36 4.13 1.53 16.14
C THR A 36 3.79 0.21 15.43
N PHE A 37 3.63 0.25 14.11
CA PHE A 37 3.37 -0.95 13.32
C PHE A 37 4.55 -1.94 13.39
N GLU A 38 5.77 -1.47 13.16
CA GLU A 38 6.97 -2.31 13.18
C GLU A 38 7.24 -2.92 14.57
N ASP A 39 7.03 -2.14 15.63
CA ASP A 39 7.33 -2.57 17.00
C ASP A 39 6.32 -3.59 17.55
N ASN A 40 5.05 -3.51 17.12
CA ASN A 40 3.95 -4.28 17.71
C ASN A 40 3.36 -5.36 16.79
N TYR A 41 3.58 -5.27 15.47
CA TYR A 41 3.02 -6.20 14.49
C TYR A 41 4.10 -6.76 13.55
N PRO A 42 5.14 -7.41 14.10
CA PRO A 42 6.18 -8.01 13.29
C PRO A 42 5.59 -9.05 12.33
N GLU A 43 6.10 -9.07 11.11
CA GLU A 43 5.72 -10.03 10.06
C GLU A 43 4.26 -9.99 9.57
N ALA A 44 3.42 -9.11 10.11
CA ALA A 44 2.02 -8.97 9.72
C ALA A 44 1.85 -8.54 8.25
N LEU A 45 2.82 -7.84 7.67
CA LEU A 45 2.80 -7.50 6.24
C LEU A 45 3.27 -8.69 5.40
N LYS A 46 2.43 -9.14 4.46
CA LYS A 46 2.83 -10.08 3.39
C LYS A 46 3.50 -9.33 2.23
N ARG A 47 2.85 -8.26 1.76
CA ARG A 47 3.28 -7.43 0.62
C ARG A 47 2.54 -6.10 0.61
N LEU A 48 3.20 -5.05 0.12
CA LEU A 48 2.61 -3.74 -0.14
C LEU A 48 2.83 -3.35 -1.61
N PHE A 49 1.76 -3.11 -2.35
CA PHE A 49 1.79 -2.58 -3.72
C PHE A 49 1.57 -1.07 -3.70
N VAL A 50 2.58 -0.28 -4.06
CA VAL A 50 2.40 1.15 -4.27
C VAL A 50 1.96 1.36 -5.72
N ILE A 51 0.79 1.95 -5.93
CA ILE A 51 0.22 2.19 -7.27
C ILE A 51 0.11 3.69 -7.54
N LYS A 52 0.13 4.07 -8.82
CA LYS A 52 -0.05 5.46 -9.29
C LYS A 52 0.92 6.47 -8.63
N ALA A 53 2.14 6.01 -8.33
CA ALA A 53 3.19 6.84 -7.72
C ALA A 53 3.63 8.00 -8.62
N PRO A 54 3.49 9.27 -8.20
CA PRO A 54 3.99 10.41 -8.95
C PRO A 54 5.51 10.53 -8.80
N LYS A 55 6.13 11.40 -9.62
CA LYS A 55 7.58 11.68 -9.56
C LYS A 55 8.09 12.13 -8.18
N LEU A 56 7.20 12.65 -7.33
CA LEU A 56 7.51 13.05 -5.95
C LEU A 56 7.70 11.86 -5.00
N PHE A 57 7.19 10.67 -5.34
CA PHE A 57 7.17 9.52 -4.45
C PHE A 57 8.54 9.15 -3.86
N PRO A 58 9.65 9.11 -4.62
CA PRO A 58 10.95 8.77 -4.03
C PRO A 58 11.39 9.72 -2.91
N VAL A 59 11.03 11.01 -3.01
CA VAL A 59 11.31 12.00 -1.96
C VAL A 59 10.48 11.69 -0.71
N ALA A 60 9.17 11.49 -0.88
CA ALA A 60 8.27 11.14 0.21
C ALA A 60 8.70 9.84 0.91
N PHE A 61 9.00 8.80 0.13
CA PHE A 61 9.46 7.52 0.65
C PHE A 61 10.77 7.64 1.41
N ASN A 62 11.72 8.46 0.93
CA ASN A 62 12.97 8.69 1.64
C ASN A 62 12.81 9.39 2.99
N LEU A 63 11.76 10.19 3.19
CA LEU A 63 11.47 10.81 4.48
C LEU A 63 10.97 9.80 5.53
N VAL A 64 10.28 8.74 5.09
CA VAL A 64 9.66 7.76 6.01
C VAL A 64 10.38 6.42 6.05
N ARG A 65 11.27 6.13 5.08
CA ARG A 65 11.94 4.82 4.96
C ARG A 65 12.68 4.40 6.22
N HIS A 66 13.22 5.34 6.99
CA HIS A 66 14.04 5.03 8.14
C HIS A 66 13.23 4.46 9.31
N PHE A 67 11.90 4.68 9.33
CA PHE A 67 10.99 4.04 10.29
C PHE A 67 10.65 2.59 9.94
N LEU A 68 10.91 2.16 8.69
CA LEU A 68 10.60 0.82 8.22
C LEU A 68 11.79 -0.13 8.46
N CYS A 69 11.53 -1.35 8.92
CA CYS A 69 12.57 -2.37 9.01
C CYS A 69 12.94 -2.93 7.62
N GLU A 70 14.06 -3.64 7.51
CA GLU A 70 14.51 -4.20 6.23
C GLU A 70 13.48 -5.18 5.63
N ASN A 71 12.88 -6.04 6.45
CA ASN A 71 11.85 -7.00 6.03
C ASN A 71 10.65 -6.30 5.39
N THR A 72 10.14 -5.24 6.02
CA THR A 72 9.04 -4.43 5.48
C THR A 72 9.44 -3.75 4.17
N ARG A 73 10.64 -3.15 4.09
CA ARG A 73 11.13 -2.52 2.86
C ARG A 73 11.23 -3.50 1.69
N GLN A 74 11.65 -4.73 1.93
CA GLN A 74 11.74 -5.78 0.89
C GLN A 74 10.36 -6.23 0.37
N LYS A 75 9.30 -6.03 1.16
CA LYS A 75 7.91 -6.37 0.79
C LYS A 75 7.19 -5.27 0.02
N ILE A 76 7.81 -4.10 -0.16
CA ILE A 76 7.25 -2.97 -0.91
C ILE A 76 7.57 -3.14 -2.40
N SER A 77 6.51 -3.13 -3.22
CA SER A 77 6.59 -3.18 -4.68
C SER A 77 5.98 -1.91 -5.25
N VAL A 78 6.82 -1.02 -5.81
CA VAL A 78 6.34 0.17 -6.52
C VAL A 78 6.02 -0.22 -7.97
N LEU A 79 4.74 -0.14 -8.33
CA LEU A 79 4.25 -0.60 -9.62
C LEU A 79 4.24 0.51 -10.66
N GLY A 80 4.51 0.13 -11.91
CA GLY A 80 4.46 1.01 -13.07
C GLY A 80 3.05 1.11 -13.67
N ALA A 81 2.96 1.47 -14.95
CA ALA A 81 1.70 1.66 -15.65
C ALA A 81 0.81 0.40 -15.70
N ASN A 82 1.41 -0.80 -15.65
CA ASN A 82 0.71 -2.09 -15.68
C ASN A 82 0.25 -2.57 -14.29
N TRP A 83 0.03 -1.65 -13.34
CA TRP A 83 -0.27 -2.01 -11.95
C TRP A 83 -1.53 -2.88 -11.81
N GLN A 84 -2.59 -2.65 -12.60
CA GLN A 84 -3.80 -3.47 -12.60
C GLN A 84 -3.52 -4.93 -12.94
N GLU A 85 -2.76 -5.19 -14.02
CA GLU A 85 -2.35 -6.54 -14.42
C GLU A 85 -1.53 -7.23 -13.33
N VAL A 86 -0.73 -6.48 -12.58
CA VAL A 86 0.07 -7.03 -11.47
C VAL A 86 -0.81 -7.36 -10.27
N LEU A 87 -1.81 -6.53 -9.94
CA LEU A 87 -2.75 -6.81 -8.86
C LEU A 87 -3.56 -8.09 -9.13
N LEU A 88 -4.08 -8.25 -10.35
CA LEU A 88 -4.86 -9.42 -10.77
C LEU A 88 -4.06 -10.74 -10.79
N LYS A 89 -2.72 -10.69 -10.74
CA LYS A 89 -1.88 -11.89 -10.53
C LYS A 89 -1.87 -12.36 -9.07
N HIS A 90 -2.34 -11.53 -8.14
CA HIS A 90 -2.26 -11.78 -6.70
C HIS A 90 -3.61 -11.76 -5.99
N ILE A 91 -4.62 -11.13 -6.59
CA ILE A 91 -5.96 -10.93 -6.06
C ILE A 91 -6.94 -11.38 -7.13
N ASP A 92 -7.96 -12.15 -6.74
CA ASP A 92 -9.04 -12.57 -7.64
C ASP A 92 -9.77 -11.31 -8.16
N GLU A 93 -10.17 -11.32 -9.43
CA GLU A 93 -10.86 -10.18 -10.03
C GLU A 93 -12.22 -9.92 -9.36
N GLU A 94 -12.89 -10.96 -8.87
CA GLU A 94 -14.17 -10.83 -8.18
C GLU A 94 -14.03 -10.25 -6.75
N GLU A 95 -12.80 -10.23 -6.21
CA GLU A 95 -12.47 -9.71 -4.86
C GLU A 95 -11.77 -8.33 -4.90
N LEU A 96 -11.38 -7.87 -6.09
CA LEU A 96 -10.71 -6.59 -6.29
C LEU A 96 -11.73 -5.53 -6.74
N PRO A 97 -11.82 -4.36 -6.07
CA PRO A 97 -12.71 -3.29 -6.50
C PRO A 97 -12.48 -2.90 -7.96
N ALA A 98 -13.56 -2.59 -8.67
CA ALA A 98 -13.53 -2.23 -10.07
C ALA A 98 -12.65 -0.98 -10.33
N ILE A 99 -12.58 -0.03 -9.39
CA ILE A 99 -11.64 1.12 -9.49
C ILE A 99 -10.17 0.70 -9.51
N TYR A 100 -9.84 -0.48 -8.95
CA TYR A 100 -8.49 -1.04 -8.97
C TYR A 100 -8.28 -2.10 -10.07
N GLY A 101 -9.22 -2.25 -10.99
CA GLY A 101 -9.12 -3.13 -12.15
C GLY A 101 -9.72 -4.53 -11.99
N GLY A 102 -10.45 -4.79 -10.90
CA GLY A 102 -11.26 -6.01 -10.76
C GLY A 102 -12.71 -5.80 -11.19
N LYS A 103 -13.62 -6.56 -10.59
CA LYS A 103 -15.06 -6.58 -10.88
C LYS A 103 -15.93 -6.30 -9.66
N LEU A 104 -15.36 -6.24 -8.46
CA LEU A 104 -16.12 -5.99 -7.24
C LEU A 104 -16.71 -4.57 -7.27
N THR A 105 -18.01 -4.47 -7.04
CA THR A 105 -18.75 -3.21 -6.87
C THR A 105 -19.63 -3.29 -5.63
N ASP A 106 -20.02 -2.15 -5.08
CA ASP A 106 -21.05 -2.07 -4.06
C ASP A 106 -22.41 -2.58 -4.59
N PRO A 107 -23.38 -2.90 -3.70
CA PRO A 107 -24.71 -3.37 -4.11
C PRO A 107 -25.49 -2.41 -5.03
N ASP A 108 -25.16 -1.12 -5.01
CA ASP A 108 -25.72 -0.09 -5.88
C ASP A 108 -24.91 0.12 -7.18
N GLY A 109 -23.81 -0.61 -7.34
CA GLY A 109 -22.92 -0.57 -8.49
C GLY A 109 -21.80 0.47 -8.43
N ASP A 110 -21.56 1.14 -7.28
CA ASP A 110 -20.38 2.01 -7.17
C ASP A 110 -19.09 1.16 -7.29
N PRO A 111 -18.17 1.50 -8.21
CA PRO A 111 -16.90 0.77 -8.36
C PRO A 111 -15.84 1.11 -7.31
N ARG A 112 -16.14 2.00 -6.35
CA ARG A 112 -15.18 2.58 -5.39
C ARG A 112 -15.22 1.97 -4.00
#